data_AF-A0A7M4A1X5-F1
#
_entry.id   AF-A0A7M4A1X5-F1
#
_cell.length_a   1.000
_cell.length_b   1.000
_cell.length_c   1.000
_cell.angle_alpha   90.00
_cell.angle_beta   90.00
_cell.angle_gamma   90.00
#
_symmetry.space_group_name_H-M   'P 1'
#
loop_
_entity.id
_entity.type
_entity.pdbx_description
1 polymer ?
#
loop_
_entity_poly.entity_id
_entity_poly.type
_entity_poly.pdbx_seq_one_letter_code
_entity_poly.pdbx_strand_id
1 'polypeptide(L)'
;MSELNKISIRVGEFEFESEGSQLEVDEKFAQFKEEGFWNIITERIDEAKDIAIDNSNSAAQEKSFSERGIKFRTLVENCSLEGKPDQVLGALHFLRDIEGLDDCPPRVINALFEQANIDPPGNLSLYINRLLEKNFLSIAKKHDDKNRFAELTDEGRKHLEKKAEN
;
A
#
# COMPACT_ATOMS: atom_id res chain seq x y z
N MET A 1 34.43 -16.06 31.80
CA MET A 1 34.20 -16.33 30.37
C MET A 1 33.99 -14.99 29.72
N SER A 2 34.85 -14.58 28.79
CA SER A 2 34.70 -13.34 28.03
C SER A 2 33.57 -13.50 27.03
N GLU A 3 32.55 -12.63 27.10
CA GLU A 3 31.46 -12.61 26.13
C GLU A 3 32.02 -12.21 24.76
N LEU A 4 31.83 -13.08 23.78
CA LEU A 4 32.14 -12.83 22.38
C LEU A 4 30.95 -12.13 21.75
N ASN A 5 31.19 -10.93 21.22
CA ASN A 5 30.19 -10.17 20.48
C ASN A 5 30.41 -10.35 18.98
N LYS A 6 29.32 -10.43 18.22
CA LYS A 6 29.36 -10.61 16.77
C LYS A 6 28.37 -9.68 16.07
N ILE A 7 28.82 -9.02 15.01
CA ILE A 7 27.99 -8.23 14.10
C ILE A 7 28.13 -8.82 12.70
N SER A 8 26.99 -9.09 12.04
CA SER A 8 26.93 -9.53 10.64
C SER A 8 25.89 -8.70 9.89
N ILE A 9 26.29 -8.12 8.74
CA ILE A 9 25.43 -7.32 7.87
C ILE A 9 25.60 -7.82 6.44
N ARG A 10 24.49 -8.15 5.76
CA ARG A 10 24.51 -8.58 4.36
C ARG A 10 23.49 -7.80 3.54
N VAL A 11 23.95 -7.16 2.46
CA VAL A 11 23.11 -6.37 1.53
C VAL A 11 23.57 -6.69 0.10
N GLY A 12 22.76 -7.41 -0.67
CA GLY A 12 23.15 -7.86 -2.02
C GLY A 12 24.40 -8.74 -2.00
N GLU A 13 25.44 -8.35 -2.76
CA GLU A 13 26.76 -9.01 -2.77
C GLU A 13 27.67 -8.59 -1.60
N PHE A 14 27.25 -7.62 -0.77
CA PHE A 14 28.06 -7.11 0.32
C PHE A 14 27.83 -7.90 1.61
N GLU A 15 28.93 -8.24 2.30
CA GLU A 15 28.94 -8.97 3.56
C GLU A 15 29.97 -8.34 4.50
N PHE A 16 29.53 -7.94 5.70
CA PHE A 16 30.39 -7.53 6.81
C PHE A 16 30.19 -8.52 7.96
N GLU A 17 31.28 -9.02 8.51
CA GLU A 17 31.27 -9.90 9.67
C GLU A 17 32.43 -9.52 10.60
N SER A 18 32.13 -9.27 11.87
CA SER A 18 33.14 -9.04 12.91
C SER A 18 32.74 -9.75 14.18
N GLU A 19 33.67 -10.50 14.76
CA GLU A 19 33.51 -11.25 16.01
C GLU A 19 34.72 -10.98 16.91
N GLY A 20 34.49 -10.72 18.20
CA GLY A 20 35.55 -10.41 19.15
C GLY A 20 35.03 -9.84 20.47
N SER A 21 35.90 -9.19 21.23
CA SER A 21 35.46 -8.43 22.41
C SER A 21 34.61 -7.22 22.01
N GLN A 22 33.80 -6.71 22.94
CA GLN A 22 32.94 -5.54 22.68
C GLN A 22 33.72 -4.35 22.10
N LEU A 23 34.89 -4.05 22.67
CA LEU A 23 35.74 -2.96 22.22
C LEU A 23 36.24 -3.17 20.77
N GLU A 24 36.71 -4.38 20.45
CA GLU A 24 37.21 -4.71 19.10
C GLU A 24 36.10 -4.67 18.05
N VAL A 25 34.91 -5.12 18.40
CA VAL A 25 33.74 -5.08 17.52
C VAL A 25 33.28 -3.65 17.29
N ASP A 26 33.23 -2.84 18.34
CA ASP A 26 32.81 -1.44 18.26
C ASP A 26 33.81 -0.57 17.48
N GLU A 27 35.12 -0.78 17.67
CA GLU A 27 36.16 -0.06 16.92
C GLU A 27 36.14 -0.42 15.43
N LYS A 28 36.05 -1.71 15.10
CA LYS A 28 35.92 -2.15 13.70
C LYS A 28 34.65 -1.62 13.05
N PHE A 29 33.54 -1.66 13.78
CA PHE A 29 32.27 -1.12 13.28
C PHE A 29 32.35 0.40 13.09
N ALA A 30 32.99 1.15 14.00
CA ALA A 30 33.14 2.60 13.90
C ALA A 30 34.02 3.01 12.71
N GLN A 31 35.17 2.36 12.50
CA GLN A 31 36.00 2.57 11.32
C GLN A 31 35.20 2.29 10.03
N PHE A 32 34.43 1.22 10.05
CA PHE A 32 33.56 0.86 8.93
C PHE A 32 32.47 1.92 8.65
N LYS A 33 32.01 2.67 9.65
CA LYS A 33 31.07 3.81 9.44
C LYS A 33 31.74 5.04 8.85
N GLU A 34 32.97 5.35 9.25
CA GLU A 34 33.70 6.57 8.85
C GLU A 34 34.15 6.54 7.38
N GLU A 35 34.37 5.35 6.82
CA GLU A 35 34.79 5.16 5.42
C GLU A 35 33.69 5.44 4.37
N GLY A 36 32.63 6.17 4.74
CA GLY A 36 31.54 6.55 3.82
C GLY A 36 30.61 5.39 3.44
N PHE A 37 30.74 4.24 4.11
CA PHE A 37 30.05 3.00 3.80
C PHE A 37 28.51 3.09 3.87
N TRP A 38 27.98 3.90 4.80
CA TRP A 38 26.53 4.10 4.90
C TRP A 38 25.94 4.69 3.64
N ASN A 39 26.64 5.62 2.98
CA ASN A 39 26.17 6.21 1.74
C ASN A 39 26.12 5.16 0.62
N ILE A 40 27.12 4.26 0.57
CA ILE A 40 27.19 3.18 -0.42
C ILE A 40 26.07 2.16 -0.20
N ILE A 41 25.81 1.74 1.05
CA ILE A 41 24.68 0.87 1.36
C ILE A 41 23.36 1.52 0.97
N THR A 42 23.15 2.79 1.34
CA THR A 42 21.90 3.48 1.06
C THR A 42 21.68 3.63 -0.45
N GLU A 43 22.71 4.01 -1.20
CA GLU A 43 22.68 4.08 -2.67
C GLU A 43 22.34 2.72 -3.29
N ARG A 44 22.93 1.62 -2.80
CA ARG A 44 22.62 0.27 -3.27
C ARG A 44 21.20 -0.20 -2.93
N ILE A 45 20.69 0.18 -1.76
CA ILE A 45 19.31 -0.12 -1.38
C ILE A 45 18.35 0.66 -2.28
N ASP A 46 18.65 1.92 -2.58
CA ASP A 46 17.85 2.73 -3.50
C ASP A 46 17.93 2.20 -4.94
N GLU A 47 19.11 1.81 -5.44
CA GLU A 47 19.27 1.14 -6.74
C GLU A 47 18.46 -0.16 -6.82
N ALA A 48 18.52 -1.00 -5.78
CA ALA A 48 17.76 -2.25 -5.73
C ALA A 48 16.25 -1.99 -5.71
N LYS A 49 15.81 -0.92 -5.05
CA LYS A 49 14.42 -0.47 -5.03
C LYS A 49 13.99 0.02 -6.41
N ASP A 50 14.81 0.82 -7.09
CA ASP A 50 14.54 1.34 -8.43
C ASP A 50 14.50 0.22 -9.46
N ILE A 51 15.42 -0.76 -9.39
CA ILE A 51 15.40 -1.96 -10.23
C ILE A 51 14.17 -2.82 -9.94
N ALA A 52 13.76 -2.97 -8.69
CA ALA A 52 12.52 -3.68 -8.36
C ALA A 52 11.28 -2.97 -8.92
N ILE A 53 11.27 -1.63 -8.91
CA ILE A 53 10.22 -0.81 -9.52
C ILE A 53 10.24 -0.98 -11.05
N ASP A 54 11.40 -0.92 -11.69
CA ASP A 54 11.55 -1.07 -13.15
C ASP A 54 11.27 -2.49 -13.65
N ASN A 55 11.59 -3.51 -12.84
CA ASN A 55 11.22 -4.90 -13.11
C ASN A 55 9.73 -5.14 -12.92
N SER A 56 9.10 -4.44 -11.98
CA SER A 56 7.63 -4.41 -11.84
C SER A 56 6.98 -3.73 -13.06
N ASN A 57 7.62 -2.69 -13.61
CA ASN A 57 7.17 -1.97 -14.80
C ASN A 57 7.34 -2.78 -16.10
N SER A 58 8.39 -3.59 -16.22
CA SER A 58 8.67 -4.37 -17.44
C SER A 58 7.91 -5.71 -17.50
N ALA A 59 7.52 -6.28 -16.36
CA ALA A 59 6.63 -7.46 -16.31
C ALA A 59 5.16 -7.14 -16.65
N ALA A 60 4.79 -5.85 -16.77
CA ALA A 60 3.42 -5.39 -17.03
C ALA A 60 2.99 -5.37 -18.51
N GLN A 61 3.78 -5.94 -19.43
CA GLN A 61 3.54 -5.82 -20.87
C GLN A 61 2.37 -6.66 -21.45
N GLU A 62 1.59 -7.40 -20.66
CA GLU A 62 0.43 -8.14 -21.22
C GLU A 62 -0.95 -7.50 -20.98
N LYS A 63 -1.06 -6.38 -20.26
CA LYS A 63 -2.24 -5.48 -20.22
C LYS A 63 -1.81 -4.22 -19.46
N SER A 64 -1.70 -3.05 -20.12
CA SER A 64 -1.21 -1.85 -19.44
C SER A 64 -2.25 -1.31 -18.45
N PHE A 65 -2.20 -1.79 -17.21
CA PHE A 65 -2.94 -1.19 -16.10
C PHE A 65 -2.28 0.14 -15.75
N SER A 66 -3.08 1.17 -15.51
CA SER A 66 -2.57 2.41 -14.93
C SER A 66 -1.94 2.10 -13.56
N GLU A 67 -0.86 2.76 -13.19
CA GLU A 67 -0.26 2.63 -11.84
C GLU A 67 -1.32 2.77 -10.74
N ARG A 68 -2.28 3.69 -10.95
CA ARG A 68 -3.45 3.87 -10.09
C ARG A 68 -4.34 2.63 -10.01
N GLY A 69 -4.61 2.01 -11.14
CA GLY A 69 -5.39 0.77 -11.23
C GLY A 69 -4.68 -0.42 -10.60
N ILE A 70 -3.35 -0.51 -10.73
CA ILE A 70 -2.54 -1.54 -10.07
C ILE A 70 -2.65 -1.40 -8.55
N LYS A 71 -2.46 -0.18 -8.01
CA LYS A 71 -2.59 0.08 -6.57
C LYS A 71 -3.97 -0.30 -6.03
N PHE A 72 -5.04 0.05 -6.75
CA PHE A 72 -6.39 -0.32 -6.36
C PHE A 72 -6.62 -1.84 -6.45
N ARG A 73 -6.13 -2.50 -7.50
CA ARG A 73 -6.22 -3.96 -7.62
C ARG A 73 -5.52 -4.67 -6.46
N THR A 74 -4.29 -4.26 -6.13
CA THR A 74 -3.54 -4.80 -4.99
C THR A 74 -4.30 -4.62 -3.68
N LEU A 75 -5.00 -3.50 -3.49
CA LEU A 75 -5.86 -3.29 -2.32
C LEU A 75 -7.02 -4.29 -2.29
N VAL A 76 -7.71 -4.50 -3.41
CA VAL A 76 -8.82 -5.47 -3.53
C VAL A 76 -8.35 -6.90 -3.24
N GLU A 77 -7.18 -7.27 -3.75
CA GLU A 77 -6.58 -8.60 -3.57
C GLU A 77 -6.12 -8.81 -2.13
N ASN A 78 -5.35 -7.88 -1.55
CA ASN A 78 -4.84 -7.99 -0.18
C ASN A 78 -5.92 -7.95 0.89
N CYS A 79 -7.04 -7.26 0.62
CA CYS A 79 -8.17 -7.17 1.54
C CYS A 79 -9.27 -8.18 1.24
N SER A 80 -9.06 -9.16 0.35
CA SER A 80 -10.05 -10.20 0.03
C SER A 80 -11.46 -9.63 -0.22
N LEU A 81 -11.54 -8.56 -1.02
CA LEU A 81 -12.78 -7.85 -1.33
C LEU A 81 -13.52 -8.57 -2.48
N GLU A 82 -14.12 -9.71 -2.17
CA GLU A 82 -14.75 -10.60 -3.15
C GLU A 82 -16.10 -10.09 -3.67
N GLY A 83 -16.83 -9.34 -2.85
CA GLY A 83 -18.18 -8.86 -3.18
C GLY A 83 -18.20 -7.45 -3.75
N LYS A 84 -19.09 -7.16 -4.71
CA LYS A 84 -19.31 -5.80 -5.22
C LYS A 84 -19.52 -4.73 -4.13
N PRO A 85 -20.27 -4.97 -3.02
CA PRO A 85 -20.35 -3.99 -1.93
C PRO A 85 -18.99 -3.70 -1.29
N ASP A 86 -18.19 -4.74 -1.01
CA ASP A 86 -16.87 -4.60 -0.38
C ASP A 86 -15.89 -3.90 -1.34
N GLN A 87 -15.94 -4.22 -2.63
CA GLN A 87 -15.14 -3.54 -3.66
C GLN A 87 -15.51 -2.06 -3.80
N VAL A 88 -16.80 -1.71 -3.71
CA VAL A 88 -17.24 -0.31 -3.72
C VAL A 88 -16.77 0.43 -2.47
N LEU A 89 -16.82 -0.22 -1.30
CA LEU A 89 -16.28 0.34 -0.06
C LEU A 89 -14.77 0.57 -0.16
N GLY A 90 -14.02 -0.41 -0.68
CA GLY A 90 -12.58 -0.29 -0.93
C GLY A 90 -12.24 0.79 -1.96
N ALA A 91 -13.06 0.94 -3.01
CA ALA A 91 -12.88 2.00 -4.01
C ALA A 91 -13.05 3.39 -3.38
N LEU A 92 -14.07 3.57 -2.54
CA LEU A 92 -14.27 4.84 -1.83
C LEU A 92 -13.13 5.11 -0.85
N HIS A 93 -12.65 4.10 -0.13
CA HIS A 93 -11.48 4.23 0.75
C HIS A 93 -10.25 4.67 -0.04
N PHE A 94 -9.98 4.02 -1.17
CA PHE A 94 -8.85 4.35 -2.02
C PHE A 94 -8.92 5.80 -2.53
N LEU A 95 -10.07 6.23 -3.03
CA LEU A 95 -10.23 7.58 -3.59
C LEU A 95 -10.22 8.66 -2.50
N ARG A 96 -10.91 8.43 -1.38
CA ARG A 96 -11.11 9.44 -0.32
C ARG A 96 -9.92 9.51 0.64
N ASP A 97 -9.49 8.36 1.15
CA ASP A 97 -8.53 8.29 2.26
C ASP A 97 -7.09 8.17 1.76
N ILE A 98 -6.86 7.46 0.65
CA ILE A 98 -5.51 7.29 0.07
C ILE A 98 -5.18 8.40 -0.93
N GLU A 99 -6.09 8.71 -1.87
CA GLU A 99 -5.86 9.77 -2.87
C GLU A 99 -6.32 11.17 -2.43
N GLY A 100 -7.09 11.28 -1.34
CA GLY A 100 -7.54 12.57 -0.82
C GLY A 100 -8.58 13.29 -1.68
N LEU A 101 -9.34 12.56 -2.51
CA LEU A 101 -10.39 13.16 -3.34
C LEU A 101 -11.65 13.40 -2.51
N ASP A 102 -12.09 14.65 -2.39
CA ASP A 102 -13.34 14.96 -1.68
C ASP A 102 -14.60 14.61 -2.49
N ASP A 103 -14.52 14.64 -3.82
CA ASP A 103 -15.65 14.46 -4.73
C ASP A 103 -15.41 13.25 -5.65
N CYS A 104 -16.17 12.19 -5.42
CA CYS A 104 -16.06 10.90 -6.10
C CYS A 104 -17.33 10.61 -6.92
N PRO A 105 -17.56 11.27 -8.06
CA PRO A 105 -18.74 10.99 -8.88
C PRO A 105 -18.68 9.57 -9.47
N PRO A 106 -19.83 8.97 -9.86
CA PRO A 106 -19.87 7.60 -10.38
C PRO A 106 -18.89 7.31 -11.52
N ARG A 107 -18.61 8.30 -12.37
CA ARG A 107 -17.63 8.19 -13.46
C ARG A 107 -16.20 7.96 -12.95
N VAL A 108 -15.80 8.64 -11.87
CA VAL A 108 -14.46 8.49 -11.27
C VAL A 108 -14.32 7.13 -10.62
N ILE A 109 -15.37 6.68 -9.91
CA ILE A 109 -15.38 5.35 -9.28
C ILE A 109 -15.32 4.27 -10.35
N ASN A 110 -16.18 4.31 -11.38
CA ASN A 110 -16.15 3.30 -12.45
C ASN A 110 -14.82 3.30 -13.23
N ALA A 111 -14.23 4.47 -13.49
CA ALA A 111 -12.92 4.55 -14.12
C ALA A 111 -11.83 3.85 -13.30
N LEU A 112 -11.90 3.88 -11.97
CA LEU A 112 -10.96 3.15 -11.11
C LEU A 112 -11.06 1.63 -11.29
N PHE A 113 -12.29 1.10 -11.37
CA PHE A 113 -12.54 -0.32 -11.67
C PHE A 113 -11.98 -0.71 -13.04
N GLU A 114 -12.23 0.11 -14.07
CA GLU A 114 -11.70 -0.10 -15.43
C GLU A 114 -10.17 -0.06 -15.46
N GLN A 115 -9.55 0.93 -14.79
CA GLN A 115 -8.09 1.06 -14.67
C GLN A 115 -7.45 -0.15 -13.98
N ALA A 116 -8.14 -0.72 -13.00
CA ALA A 116 -7.75 -1.94 -12.30
C ALA A 116 -8.19 -3.22 -13.03
N ASN A 117 -8.89 -3.11 -14.16
CA ASN A 117 -9.48 -4.23 -14.89
C ASN A 117 -10.21 -5.21 -13.97
N ILE A 118 -11.02 -4.62 -13.08
CA ILE A 118 -12.00 -5.29 -12.25
C ILE A 118 -13.36 -4.93 -12.87
N ASP A 119 -14.26 -5.90 -12.98
CA ASP A 119 -15.60 -5.64 -13.49
C ASP A 119 -16.28 -4.54 -12.66
N PRO A 120 -16.78 -3.43 -13.25
CA PRO A 120 -17.44 -2.37 -12.51
C PRO A 120 -18.69 -2.86 -11.76
N PRO A 121 -19.16 -2.13 -10.74
CA PRO A 121 -20.34 -2.55 -9.98
C PRO A 121 -21.66 -2.46 -10.78
N GLY A 122 -21.69 -1.76 -11.91
CA GLY A 122 -22.93 -1.52 -12.66
C GLY A 122 -23.82 -0.52 -11.91
N ASN A 123 -24.67 -1.00 -10.99
CA ASN A 123 -25.54 -0.12 -10.19
C ASN A 123 -24.84 0.37 -8.92
N LEU A 124 -23.97 1.37 -9.08
CA LEU A 124 -23.19 1.94 -7.98
C LEU A 124 -24.07 2.48 -6.84
N SER A 125 -25.17 3.17 -7.18
CA SER A 125 -26.07 3.74 -6.17
C SER A 125 -26.68 2.68 -5.27
N LEU A 126 -27.01 1.50 -5.80
CA LEU A 126 -27.50 0.36 -5.00
C LEU A 126 -26.46 -0.06 -3.94
N TYR A 127 -25.19 -0.18 -4.32
CA TYR A 127 -24.15 -0.61 -3.38
C TYR A 127 -23.83 0.46 -2.35
N ILE A 128 -23.77 1.73 -2.75
CA ILE A 128 -23.59 2.84 -1.81
C ILE A 128 -24.73 2.88 -0.79
N ASN A 129 -25.98 2.76 -1.23
CA ASN A 129 -27.13 2.74 -0.33
C ASN A 129 -27.08 1.56 0.66
N ARG A 130 -26.71 0.36 0.19
CA ARG A 130 -26.53 -0.81 1.08
C ARG A 130 -25.41 -0.62 2.10
N LEU A 131 -24.35 0.09 1.74
CA LEU A 131 -23.26 0.41 2.66
C LEU A 131 -23.66 1.50 3.67
N LEU A 132 -24.48 2.48 3.24
CA LEU A 132 -25.11 3.46 4.13
C LEU A 132 -26.04 2.78 5.15
N GLU A 133 -26.89 1.85 4.70
CA GLU A 133 -27.78 1.06 5.57
C GLU A 133 -27.01 0.24 6.62
N LYS A 134 -25.79 -0.19 6.30
CA LYS A 134 -24.88 -0.90 7.23
C LYS A 134 -24.06 0.02 8.11
N ASN A 135 -24.24 1.34 8.00
CA ASN A 135 -23.41 2.34 8.67
C ASN A 135 -21.91 2.21 8.33
N PHE A 136 -21.56 1.72 7.15
CA PHE A 136 -20.17 1.65 6.66
C PHE A 136 -19.78 2.91 5.88
N LEU A 137 -20.78 3.62 5.38
CA LEU A 137 -20.62 4.92 4.76
C LEU A 137 -21.50 5.93 5.49
N SER A 138 -21.14 7.20 5.37
CA SER A 138 -21.98 8.34 5.73
C SER A 138 -21.89 9.42 4.65
N ILE A 139 -22.91 10.27 4.55
CA ILE A 139 -22.87 11.46 3.70
C ILE A 139 -23.17 12.66 4.61
N ALA A 140 -22.28 13.64 4.63
CA ALA A 140 -22.51 14.84 5.43
C ALA A 140 -23.70 15.63 4.87
N LYS A 141 -24.59 16.10 5.76
CA LYS A 141 -25.81 16.86 5.40
C LYS A 141 -25.56 18.08 4.50
N LYS A 142 -24.36 18.67 4.57
CA LYS A 142 -23.93 19.78 3.70
C LYS A 142 -23.91 19.43 2.20
N HIS A 143 -23.94 18.14 1.87
CA HIS A 143 -23.83 17.60 0.52
C HIS A 143 -25.15 17.09 -0.08
N ASP A 144 -26.29 17.38 0.56
CA ASP A 144 -27.62 17.02 0.03
C ASP A 144 -27.76 15.51 -0.25
N ASP A 145 -27.17 14.69 0.62
CA ASP A 145 -27.18 13.22 0.57
C ASP A 145 -26.75 12.61 -0.77
N LYS A 146 -25.91 13.32 -1.53
CA LYS A 146 -25.41 12.83 -2.82
C LYS A 146 -24.31 11.80 -2.62
N ASN A 147 -24.51 10.61 -3.20
CA ASN A 147 -23.57 9.47 -3.19
C ASN A 147 -22.11 9.81 -3.58
N ARG A 148 -21.89 10.86 -4.36
CA ARG A 148 -20.54 11.30 -4.77
C ARG A 148 -19.68 11.82 -3.61
N PHE A 149 -20.31 12.13 -2.47
CA PHE A 149 -19.66 12.60 -1.24
C PHE A 149 -19.78 11.59 -0.11
N ALA A 150 -19.96 10.30 -0.43
CA ALA A 150 -19.96 9.25 0.56
C ALA A 150 -18.56 9.09 1.16
N GLU A 151 -18.49 9.07 2.48
CA GLU A 151 -17.27 8.94 3.28
C GLU A 151 -17.34 7.68 4.12
N LEU A 152 -16.20 7.03 4.36
CA LEU A 152 -16.16 5.88 5.25
C LEU A 152 -16.41 6.31 6.68
N THR A 153 -17.21 5.52 7.39
CA THR A 153 -17.33 5.60 8.85
C THR A 153 -16.21 4.81 9.51
N ASP A 154 -16.09 4.96 10.84
CA ASP A 154 -15.17 4.14 11.63
C ASP A 154 -15.51 2.65 11.51
N GLU A 155 -16.80 2.29 11.43
CA GLU A 155 -17.25 0.91 11.22
C GLU A 155 -16.86 0.39 9.83
N GLY A 156 -16.98 1.22 8.79
CA GLY A 156 -16.56 0.86 7.43
C GLY A 156 -15.06 0.61 7.35
N ARG A 157 -14.24 1.44 8.01
CA ARG A 157 -12.79 1.24 8.09
C ARG A 157 -12.43 -0.04 8.83
N LYS A 158 -13.01 -0.27 10.01
CA LYS A 158 -12.80 -1.52 10.78
C LYS A 158 -13.21 -2.77 9.99
N HIS A 159 -14.26 -2.69 9.17
CA HIS A 159 -14.65 -3.79 8.30
C HIS A 159 -13.58 -4.11 7.25
N LEU A 160 -12.98 -3.09 6.63
CA LEU A 160 -11.85 -3.26 5.71
C LEU A 160 -10.59 -3.78 6.41
N GLU A 161 -10.27 -3.27 7.60
CA GLU A 161 -9.12 -3.75 8.40
C GLU A 161 -9.26 -5.24 8.72
N LYS A 162 -10.43 -5.66 9.23
CA LYS A 162 -10.71 -7.08 9.52
C LYS A 162 -10.58 -7.95 8.26
N LYS A 163 -10.94 -7.41 7.11
CA LYS A 163 -10.84 -8.09 5.81
C LYS A 163 -9.39 -8.26 5.35
N ALA A 164 -8.49 -7.32 5.68
CA ALA A 164 -7.06 -7.40 5.40
C ALA A 164 -6.29 -8.38 6.31
N GLU A 165 -6.85 -8.73 7.47
CA GLU A 165 -6.26 -9.69 8.42
C GLU A 165 -6.54 -11.17 8.06
N ASN A 166 -7.39 -11.45 7.06
CA ASN A 166 -7.74 -12.81 6.61
C ASN A 166 -7.08 -13.16 5.27
#